data_AF-A0A5Q0TLE2-F1
#
_entry.id   AF-A0A5Q0TLE2-F1
#
_cell.length_a   1.000
_cell.length_b   1.000
_cell.length_c   1.000
_cell.angle_alpha   90.00
_cell.angle_beta   90.00
_cell.angle_gamma   90.00
#
_symmetry.space_group_name_H-M   'P 1'
#
loop_
_entity.id
_entity.type
_entity.pdbx_description
1 polymer ?
#
loop_
_entity_poly.entity_id
_entity_poly.type
_entity_poly.pdbx_seq_one_letter_code
_entity_poly.pdbx_strand_id
1 'polypeptide(L)'
;MKKEARIAILVKVDHLYAICIFRGNFLEKLFLDINEDNLIKQIVASSIIHEIRYSNIGIGENFKEQAPKKICENLIKKLSEKLNIDKVNG
;
A
#
# COMPACT_ATOMS: atom_id res chain seq x y z
N MET A 1 -15.53 11.29 17.72
CA MET A 1 -15.47 10.22 16.69
C MET A 1 -14.39 9.22 17.10
N LYS A 2 -14.71 7.93 17.26
CA LYS A 2 -13.66 6.91 17.34
C LYS A 2 -12.97 6.91 15.96
N LYS A 3 -11.71 7.35 15.89
CA LYS A 3 -10.93 7.26 14.65
C LYS A 3 -10.75 5.77 14.38
N GLU A 4 -11.36 5.26 13.31
CA GLU A 4 -11.07 3.90 12.82
C GLU A 4 -9.57 3.74 12.63
N ALA A 5 -9.05 2.58 13.03
CA ALA A 5 -7.63 2.27 12.91
C ALA A 5 -7.22 2.25 11.44
N ARG A 6 -6.02 2.79 11.13
CA ARG A 6 -5.45 2.68 9.80
C ARG A 6 -4.61 1.43 9.66
N ILE A 7 -4.74 0.80 8.50
CA ILE A 7 -4.04 -0.42 8.12
C ILE A 7 -3.20 -0.12 6.89
N ALA A 8 -1.89 -0.35 6.97
CA ALA A 8 -0.98 -0.20 5.84
C ALA A 8 -0.61 -1.56 5.25
N ILE A 9 -0.79 -1.71 3.94
CA ILE A 9 -0.55 -2.97 3.24
C ILE A 9 0.39 -2.72 2.08
N LEU A 10 1.59 -3.26 2.17
CA LEU A 10 2.53 -3.36 1.06
C LEU A 10 2.20 -4.57 0.19
N VAL A 11 2.14 -4.31 -1.11
CA VAL A 11 2.01 -5.33 -2.15
C VAL A 11 3.00 -5.02 -3.26
N LYS A 12 3.35 -6.07 -3.99
CA LYS A 12 4.10 -5.98 -5.24
C LYS A 12 3.28 -6.64 -6.33
N VAL A 13 3.05 -5.93 -7.43
CA VAL A 13 2.47 -6.48 -8.64
C VAL A 13 3.40 -6.12 -9.79
N ASP A 14 3.94 -7.14 -10.45
CA ASP A 14 4.95 -7.01 -11.50
C ASP A 14 6.16 -6.17 -11.03
N HIS A 15 6.37 -5.00 -11.62
CA HIS A 15 7.47 -4.08 -11.29
C HIS A 15 7.05 -2.95 -10.34
N LEU A 16 5.77 -2.91 -9.92
CA LEU A 16 5.22 -1.82 -9.13
C LEU A 16 5.01 -2.27 -7.68
N TYR A 17 5.64 -1.54 -6.76
CA TYR A 17 5.38 -1.65 -5.33
C TYR A 17 4.33 -0.63 -4.94
N ALA A 18 3.44 -1.03 -4.04
CA ALA A 18 2.40 -0.15 -3.54
C ALA A 18 2.17 -0.32 -2.05
N ILE A 19 1.95 0.80 -1.35
CA ILE A 19 1.41 0.79 0.01
C ILE A 19 0.00 1.37 -0.04
N CYS A 20 -0.99 0.52 0.22
CA CYS A 20 -2.38 0.92 0.42
C CYS A 20 -2.62 1.21 1.90
N ILE A 21 -3.10 2.41 2.21
CA ILE A 21 -3.55 2.79 3.55
C ILE A 21 -5.07 2.72 3.59
N PHE A 22 -5.60 1.77 4.35
CA PHE A 22 -7.03 1.61 4.57
C PHE A 22 -7.44 2.24 5.90
N ARG A 23 -8.67 2.77 5.92
CA ARG A 23 -9.37 3.19 7.14
C ARG A 23 -10.80 2.65 7.07
N GLY A 24 -11.07 1.65 7.90
CA GLY A 24 -12.26 0.81 7.72
C GLY A 24 -12.23 0.15 6.34
N ASN A 25 -13.30 0.33 5.56
CA ASN A 25 -13.43 -0.23 4.21
C ASN A 25 -12.93 0.71 3.09
N PHE A 26 -12.39 1.89 3.44
CA PHE A 26 -11.97 2.89 2.47
C PHE A 26 -10.46 2.86 2.25
N LEU A 27 -10.04 2.93 1.00
CA LEU A 27 -8.65 3.24 0.64
C LEU A 27 -8.45 4.74 0.81
N GLU A 28 -7.81 5.15 1.90
CA GLU A 28 -7.59 6.55 2.24
C GLU A 28 -6.39 7.14 1.49
N LYS A 29 -5.33 6.35 1.32
CA LYS A 29 -4.11 6.80 0.65
C LYS A 29 -3.43 5.66 -0.08
N LEU A 30 -2.76 5.99 -1.18
CA LEU A 30 -1.98 5.07 -1.98
C LEU A 30 -0.61 5.69 -2.24
N PHE A 31 0.45 4.94 -1.97
CA PHE A 31 1.81 5.24 -2.39
C PHE A 31 2.23 4.22 -3.44
N LEU A 32 2.96 4.64 -4.47
CA LEU A 32 3.43 3.81 -5.57
C LEU A 32 4.88 4.14 -5.88
N ASP A 33 5.71 3.12 -6.08
CA ASP A 33 7.08 3.27 -6.53
C ASP A 33 7.53 1.97 -7.24
N ILE A 34 8.48 2.07 -8.15
CA ILE A 34 9.14 0.89 -8.75
C ILE A 34 10.22 0.31 -7.81
N ASN A 35 10.64 1.09 -6.80
CA ASN A 35 11.63 0.74 -5.80
C ASN A 35 10.99 0.70 -4.40
N GLU A 36 11.08 -0.46 -3.76
CA GLU A 36 10.51 -0.69 -2.43
C GLU A 36 11.11 0.23 -1.35
N ASP A 37 12.43 0.45 -1.34
CA ASP A 37 13.09 1.28 -0.33
C ASP A 37 12.65 2.74 -0.40
N ASN A 38 12.47 3.27 -1.61
CA ASN A 38 11.93 4.62 -1.80
C ASN A 38 10.49 4.71 -1.30
N LEU A 39 9.68 3.68 -1.54
CA LEU A 39 8.31 3.62 -1.06
C LEU A 39 8.24 3.61 0.48
N ILE A 40 9.11 2.82 1.13
CA ILE A 40 9.26 2.80 2.59
C ILE A 40 9.71 4.19 3.10
N LYS A 41 10.67 4.86 2.45
CA LYS A 41 11.07 6.22 2.85
C LYS A 41 9.91 7.22 2.74
N GLN A 42 9.10 7.13 1.69
CA GLN A 42 7.94 8.02 1.49
C GLN A 42 6.91 7.87 2.61
N ILE A 43 6.59 6.64 3.02
CA ILE A 43 5.64 6.43 4.12
C ILE A 43 6.22 6.85 5.47
N VAL A 44 7.51 6.60 5.72
CA VAL A 44 8.19 7.02 6.97
C VAL A 44 8.26 8.54 7.11
N ALA A 45 8.44 9.24 5.99
CA ALA A 45 8.39 10.71 5.96
C ALA A 45 6.96 11.28 6.03
N SER A 46 5.92 10.46 5.84
CA SER A 46 4.53 10.93 5.83
C SER A 46 3.97 10.99 7.26
N SER A 47 3.25 12.07 7.57
CA SER A 47 2.54 12.23 8.85
C SER A 47 1.58 11.08 9.19
N ILE A 48 1.12 10.33 8.19
CA ILE A 48 0.22 9.19 8.38
C ILE A 48 0.88 8.04 9.14
N ILE A 49 2.21 7.95 9.18
CA ILE A 49 2.93 6.86 9.85
C ILE A 49 2.51 6.72 11.31
N HIS A 50 2.32 7.85 12.00
CA HIS A 50 1.93 7.88 13.41
C HIS A 50 0.47 7.45 13.64
N GLU A 51 -0.33 7.35 12.58
CA GLU A 51 -1.73 6.94 12.65
C GLU A 51 -1.96 5.49 12.18
N ILE A 52 -0.93 4.84 11.62
CA ILE A 52 -0.97 3.42 11.22
C ILE A 52 -0.90 2.57 12.48
N ARG A 53 -1.96 1.78 12.72
CA ARG A 53 -2.00 0.86 13.86
C ARG A 53 -1.56 -0.55 13.47
N TYR A 54 -1.87 -0.97 12.24
CA TYR A 54 -1.63 -2.33 11.76
C TYR A 54 -0.90 -2.29 10.42
N SER A 55 0.07 -3.17 10.20
CA SER A 55 0.67 -3.32 8.88
C SER A 55 1.39 -4.64 8.63
N ASN A 56 1.72 -4.93 7.38
CA ASN A 56 2.62 -6.01 6.98
C ASN A 56 4.05 -5.53 6.65
N ILE A 57 4.41 -4.30 7.04
CA ILE A 57 5.70 -3.64 6.74
C ILE A 57 6.49 -3.25 8.00
N GLY A 58 6.15 -3.84 9.14
CA GLY A 58 6.82 -3.55 10.41
C GLY A 58 6.47 -2.20 11.04
N ILE A 59 5.40 -1.53 10.58
CA ILE A 59 4.84 -0.33 11.21
C ILE A 59 3.63 -0.73 12.07
N GLY A 60 3.64 -0.36 13.36
CA GLY A 60 2.57 -0.74 14.28
C GLY A 60 2.52 -2.25 14.56
N GLU A 61 1.32 -2.76 14.84
CA GLU A 61 1.07 -4.18 15.08
C GLU A 61 1.06 -4.98 13.76
N ASN A 62 1.54 -6.22 13.79
CA ASN A 62 1.60 -7.06 12.60
C ASN A 62 0.19 -7.43 12.09
N PHE A 63 -0.06 -7.22 10.80
CA PHE A 63 -1.34 -7.49 10.15
C PHE A 63 -1.21 -8.62 9.14
N LYS A 64 -2.03 -9.67 9.31
CA LYS A 64 -1.95 -10.90 8.50
C LYS A 64 -3.21 -11.21 7.70
N GLU A 65 -4.24 -10.36 7.74
CA GLU A 65 -5.46 -10.62 6.99
C GLU A 65 -5.24 -10.48 5.49
N GLN A 66 -5.82 -11.40 4.72
CA GLN A 66 -5.61 -11.45 3.27
C GLN A 66 -6.55 -10.53 2.49
N ALA A 67 -7.71 -10.16 3.03
CA ALA A 67 -8.71 -9.42 2.27
C ALA A 67 -8.21 -8.02 1.83
N PRO A 68 -7.65 -7.17 2.72
CA PRO A 68 -7.10 -5.87 2.30
C PRO A 68 -5.93 -6.01 1.32
N LYS A 69 -5.12 -7.07 1.48
CA LYS A 69 -4.03 -7.39 0.55
C LYS A 69 -4.54 -7.68 -0.86
N LYS A 70 -5.52 -8.57 -1.01
CA LYS A 70 -6.13 -8.89 -2.32
C LYS A 70 -6.79 -7.67 -2.98
N ILE A 71 -7.42 -6.81 -2.18
CA ILE A 71 -8.01 -5.55 -2.69
C ILE A 71 -6.90 -4.65 -3.24
N CYS A 72 -5.83 -4.46 -2.47
CA CYS A 72 -4.69 -3.66 -2.90
C CYS A 72 -4.05 -4.25 -4.17
N GLU A 73 -3.73 -5.54 -4.20
CA GLU A 73 -3.17 -6.23 -5.39
C GLU A 73 -4.03 -6.04 -6.64
N ASN A 74 -5.35 -6.24 -6.53
CA ASN A 74 -6.27 -6.05 -7.65
C ASN A 74 -6.30 -4.60 -8.16
N LEU A 75 -6.19 -3.62 -7.25
CA LEU A 75 -6.11 -2.21 -7.62
C LEU A 75 -4.81 -1.93 -8.40
N ILE A 76 -3.68 -2.42 -7.90
CA ILE A 76 -2.37 -2.18 -8.51
C ILE A 76 -2.27 -2.86 -9.87
N LYS A 77 -2.79 -4.08 -9.99
CA LYS A 77 -2.87 -4.78 -11.28
C LYS A 77 -3.60 -3.94 -12.33
N LYS A 78 -4.80 -3.45 -12.00
CA LYS A 78 -5.59 -2.59 -12.91
C LYS A 78 -4.89 -1.26 -13.22
N LEU A 79 -4.14 -0.71 -12.27
CA LEU A 79 -3.34 0.51 -12.50
C LEU A 79 -2.16 0.23 -13.42
N SER A 80 -1.42 -0.86 -13.22
CA SER A 80 -0.28 -1.27 -14.05
C SER A 80 -0.72 -1.47 -15.51
N GLU A 81 -1.80 -2.21 -15.72
CA GLU A 81 -2.41 -2.45 -17.03
C GLU A 81 -2.77 -1.14 -17.75
N LYS A 82 -3.34 -0.16 -17.02
CA LYS A 82 -3.71 1.15 -17.57
C LYS A 82 -2.50 2.03 -17.89
N LEU A 83 -1.45 1.94 -17.07
CA LEU A 83 -0.25 2.76 -17.22
C LEU A 83 0.73 2.18 -18.25
N ASN A 84 0.44 1.02 -18.84
CA ASN A 84 1.32 0.29 -19.77
C ASN A 84 2.73 0.09 -19.21
N ILE A 85 2.88 -0.06 -17.89
CA ILE A 85 4.21 -0.27 -17.27
C ILE A 85 4.84 -1.56 -17.82
N ASP A 86 4.02 -2.55 -18.20
CA ASP A 86 4.46 -3.80 -18.82
C ASP A 86 5.09 -3.62 -20.22
N LYS A 87 4.86 -2.49 -20.91
CA LYS A 87 5.39 -2.25 -22.27
C LYS A 87 6.72 -1.51 -22.31
N VAL A 88 7.20 -0.98 -21.18
CA VAL A 88 8.43 -0.16 -21.16
C VAL A 88 9.69 -1.01 -20.97
N ASN A 89 9.55 -2.27 -20.54
CA ASN A 89 10.66 -3.20 -20.29
C ASN A 89 10.70 -4.41 -21.24
N GLY A 90 10.01 -4.35 -22.38
CA GLY A 90 9.95 -5.40 -23.41
C GLY A 90 10.80 -5.09 -24.63
#